data_AF-A0A1T4VWK0-F1
#
_entry.id   AF-A0A1T4VWK0-F1
#
_cell.length_a   1.000
_cell.length_b   1.000
_cell.length_c   1.000
_cell.angle_alpha   90.00
_cell.angle_beta   90.00
_cell.angle_gamma   90.00
#
_symmetry.space_group_name_H-M   'P 1'
#
loop_
_entity.id
_entity.type
_entity.pdbx_description
1 polymer ?
#
loop_
_entity_poly.entity_id
_entity_poly.type
_entity_poly.pdbx_seq_one_letter_code
_entity_poly.pdbx_strand_id
1 'polypeptide(L)'
;MLGERLGNWLSWQRARAGAWKKALFVVLGLLLVLNLFLRPHHPHFGYDAYPGFWAVFGFGFAVLMTVVLKKILFPILKKPEDYYDRD
;
A
#
# COMPACT_ATOMS: atom_id res chain seq x y z
N MET A 1 24.47 14.63 -20.10
CA MET A 1 23.23 15.38 -20.42
C MET A 1 21.95 14.67 -19.96
N LEU A 2 21.71 13.39 -20.29
CA LEU A 2 20.49 12.66 -19.84
C LEU A 2 20.42 12.43 -18.32
N GLY A 3 21.53 12.07 -17.68
CA GLY A 3 21.60 11.80 -16.24
C GLY A 3 21.26 13.02 -15.37
N GLU A 4 21.77 14.20 -15.72
CA GLU A 4 21.49 15.45 -14.98
C GLU A 4 20.03 15.89 -15.13
N ARG A 5 19.45 15.75 -16.33
CA ARG A 5 18.03 16.06 -16.57
C ARG A 5 17.11 15.14 -15.76
N LEU A 6 17.44 13.85 -15.69
CA LEU A 6 16.69 12.88 -14.88
C LEU A 6 16.85 13.13 -13.38
N GLY A 7 18.06 13.46 -12.92
CA GLY A 7 18.33 13.78 -11.52
C GLY A 7 17.53 15.01 -11.05
N ASN A 8 17.53 16.08 -11.83
CA ASN A 8 16.79 17.30 -11.53
C ASN A 8 15.26 17.08 -11.57
N TRP A 9 14.79 16.20 -12.46
CA TRP A 9 13.38 15.83 -12.53
C TRP A 9 12.95 15.02 -11.30
N LEU A 10 13.73 14.02 -10.89
CA LEU A 10 13.42 13.19 -9.71
C LEU A 10 13.46 14.01 -8.41
N SER A 11 14.41 14.93 -8.26
CA SER A 11 14.48 15.80 -7.07
C SER A 11 13.27 16.72 -6.96
N TRP A 12 12.80 17.25 -8.10
CA TRP A 12 11.58 18.06 -8.18
C TRP A 12 10.31 17.25 -7.85
N GLN A 13 10.22 16.00 -8.33
CA GLN A 13 9.11 15.11 -7.97
C GLN A 13 9.14 14.75 -6.48
N ARG A 14 10.34 14.54 -5.91
CA ARG A 14 10.52 14.28 -4.49
C ARG A 14 10.11 15.47 -3.63
N ALA A 15 10.42 16.70 -4.05
CA ALA A 15 9.93 17.90 -3.38
C ALA A 15 8.39 18.00 -3.39
N ARG A 16 7.74 17.39 -4.38
CA ARG A 16 6.27 17.31 -4.52
C ARG A 16 5.67 16.01 -3.99
N ALA A 17 6.42 15.18 -3.28
CA ALA A 17 5.95 13.88 -2.78
C ALA A 17 4.66 14.01 -1.94
N GLY A 18 4.52 15.10 -1.18
CA GLY A 18 3.28 15.38 -0.43
C GLY A 18 2.06 15.60 -1.33
N ALA A 19 2.22 16.27 -2.46
CA ALA A 19 1.15 16.48 -3.43
C ALA A 19 0.77 15.17 -4.14
N TRP A 20 1.74 14.35 -4.51
CA TRP A 20 1.51 13.01 -5.07
C TRP A 20 0.77 12.10 -4.09
N LYS A 21 1.14 12.16 -2.81
CA LYS A 21 0.44 11.42 -1.75
C LYS A 21 -1.03 11.85 -1.65
N LYS A 22 -1.30 13.17 -1.66
CA LYS A 22 -2.68 13.69 -1.66
C LYS A 22 -3.44 13.24 -2.90
N ALA A 23 -2.85 13.37 -4.09
CA ALA A 23 -3.46 12.93 -5.35
C ALA A 23 -3.82 11.44 -5.32
N LEU A 24 -2.92 10.58 -4.83
CA LEU A 24 -3.18 9.15 -4.65
C LEU A 24 -4.41 8.90 -3.77
N PHE A 25 -4.51 9.55 -2.61
CA PHE A 25 -5.66 9.39 -1.72
C PHE A 25 -6.97 9.93 -2.32
N VAL A 26 -6.91 11.02 -3.10
CA VAL A 26 -8.07 11.54 -3.83
C VAL A 26 -8.56 10.52 -4.87
N VAL A 27 -7.65 9.92 -5.65
CA VAL A 27 -8.02 8.89 -6.64
C VAL A 27 -8.60 7.64 -5.95
N LEU A 28 -7.99 7.20 -4.84
CA LEU A 28 -8.51 6.07 -4.05
C LEU A 28 -9.92 6.35 -3.51
N GLY A 29 -10.17 7.55 -2.98
CA GLY A 29 -11.49 7.96 -2.52
C GLY A 29 -12.51 8.00 -3.66
N LEU A 30 -12.12 8.51 -4.83
CA LEU A 30 -12.98 8.54 -6.02
C LEU A 30 -13.34 7.13 -6.51
N LEU A 31 -12.38 6.20 -6.51
CA LEU A 31 -12.62 4.80 -6.85
C LEU A 31 -13.59 4.14 -5.87
N LEU A 32 -13.46 4.41 -4.57
CA LEU A 32 -14.41 3.94 -3.55
C LEU A 32 -15.83 4.49 -3.79
N VAL A 33 -15.94 5.78 -4.10
CA VAL A 33 -17.24 6.41 -4.42
C VAL A 33 -17.82 5.79 -5.70
N LEU A 34 -17.01 5.57 -6.73
CA LEU A 34 -17.46 4.95 -7.97
C LEU A 34 -17.96 3.52 -7.77
N ASN A 35 -17.36 2.77 -6.83
CA ASN A 35 -17.81 1.44 -6.44
C ASN A 35 -19.22 1.43 -5.82
N LEU A 36 -19.75 2.57 -5.35
CA LEU A 36 -21.15 2.67 -4.90
C LEU A 36 -22.13 2.66 -6.06
N PHE A 37 -21.72 3.19 -7.22
CA PHE A 37 -22.55 3.31 -8.42
C PHE A 37 -22.41 2.10 -9.35
N LEU A 38 -21.20 1.57 -9.50
CA LEU A 38 -20.92 0.38 -10.30
C LEU A 38 -20.98 -0.87 -9.40
N ARG A 39 -22.17 -1.46 -9.29
CA ARG A 39 -22.35 -2.71 -8.52
C ARG A 39 -21.83 -3.90 -9.32
N PRO A 40 -21.11 -4.85 -8.69
CA PRO A 40 -20.77 -6.12 -9.31
C PRO A 40 -22.04 -6.86 -9.72
N HIS A 41 -22.15 -7.23 -11.00
CA HIS A 41 -23.35 -7.84 -11.59
C HIS A 41 -23.54 -9.32 -11.16
N HIS A 42 -22.56 -9.92 -10.46
CA HIS A 42 -22.60 -11.32 -10.02
C HIS A 42 -22.09 -11.48 -8.57
N PRO A 43 -22.98 -11.35 -7.56
CA PRO A 43 -22.63 -11.68 -6.19
C PRO A 43 -22.55 -13.21 -6.02
N HIS A 44 -21.36 -13.75 -5.76
CA HIS A 44 -21.21 -15.17 -5.41
C HIS A 44 -21.35 -15.42 -3.89
N PHE A 45 -21.16 -14.39 -3.08
CA PHE A 45 -21.38 -14.41 -1.62
C PHE A 45 -22.37 -13.30 -1.23
N GLY A 46 -23.23 -13.54 -0.25
CA GLY A 46 -24.26 -12.56 0.16
C GLY A 46 -23.72 -11.20 0.64
N TYR A 47 -22.45 -11.15 1.07
CA TYR A 47 -21.75 -9.92 1.47
C TYR A 47 -21.04 -9.21 0.30
N ASP A 48 -20.91 -9.88 -0.85
CA ASP A 48 -20.24 -9.38 -2.06
C ASP A 48 -21.08 -8.31 -2.80
N ALA A 49 -22.35 -8.20 -2.43
CA ALA A 49 -23.26 -7.16 -2.91
C ALA A 49 -23.03 -5.80 -2.26
N TYR A 50 -22.24 -5.72 -1.18
CA TYR A 50 -21.98 -4.45 -0.50
C TYR A 50 -20.91 -3.63 -1.24
N PRO A 51 -21.23 -2.39 -1.63
CA PRO A 51 -20.25 -1.53 -2.27
C PRO A 51 -19.10 -1.23 -1.29
N GLY A 52 -17.86 -1.44 -1.74
CA GLY A 52 -16.65 -1.25 -0.94
C GLY A 52 -16.18 -2.46 -0.13
N PHE A 53 -16.89 -3.60 -0.15
CA PHE A 53 -16.47 -4.81 0.58
C PHE A 53 -15.05 -5.26 0.18
N TRP A 54 -14.78 -5.40 -1.11
CA TRP A 54 -13.47 -5.79 -1.63
C TRP A 54 -12.35 -4.80 -1.29
N ALA A 55 -12.65 -3.50 -1.26
CA ALA A 55 -11.67 -2.49 -0.92
C ALA A 55 -11.25 -2.58 0.55
N VAL A 56 -12.23 -2.77 1.46
CA VAL A 56 -11.96 -2.98 2.89
C VAL A 56 -11.27 -4.32 3.12
N PHE A 57 -11.69 -5.38 2.43
CA PHE A 57 -11.08 -6.70 2.54
C PHE A 57 -9.61 -6.68 2.10
N GLY A 58 -9.32 -6.14 0.91
CA GLY A 58 -7.95 -6.05 0.39
C GLY A 58 -7.04 -5.18 1.26
N PHE A 59 -7.53 -4.01 1.69
CA PHE A 59 -6.77 -3.13 2.59
C PHE A 59 -6.54 -3.77 3.97
N GLY A 60 -7.59 -4.32 4.57
CA GLY A 60 -7.53 -4.99 5.87
C GLY A 60 -6.58 -6.18 5.85
N PHE A 61 -6.64 -7.00 4.81
CA PHE A 61 -5.75 -8.15 4.64
C PHE A 61 -4.29 -7.71 4.43
N ALA A 62 -4.05 -6.66 3.65
CA ALA A 62 -2.69 -6.12 3.47
C ALA A 62 -2.10 -5.61 4.80
N VAL A 63 -2.89 -4.88 5.60
CA VAL A 63 -2.46 -4.41 6.93
C VAL A 63 -2.23 -5.59 7.87
N LEU A 64 -3.16 -6.54 7.92
CA LEU A 64 -3.06 -7.73 8.76
C LEU A 64 -1.78 -8.52 8.42
N MET A 65 -1.56 -8.80 7.13
CA MET A 65 -0.36 -9.50 6.65
C MET A 65 0.92 -8.74 7.02
N THR A 66 0.95 -7.41 6.85
CA THR A 66 2.10 -6.58 7.23
C THR A 66 2.40 -6.65 8.72
N VAL A 67 1.36 -6.60 9.57
CA VAL A 67 1.51 -6.70 11.03
C VAL A 67 1.99 -8.10 11.42
N VAL A 68 1.42 -9.14 10.82
CA VAL A 68 1.83 -10.53 11.04
C VAL A 68 3.29 -10.75 10.66
N LEU A 69 3.70 -10.29 9.48
CA LEU A 69 5.10 -10.33 9.03
C LEU A 69 6.02 -9.60 10.01
N LYS A 70 5.66 -8.38 10.41
CA LYS A 70 6.47 -7.60 11.35
C LYS A 70 6.56 -8.25 12.74
N LYS A 71 5.48 -8.84 13.23
CA LYS A 71 5.44 -9.40 14.59
C LYS A 71 5.98 -10.83 14.70
N ILE A 72 5.82 -11.63 13.65
CA ILE A 72 6.20 -13.06 13.68
C ILE A 72 7.50 -13.28 12.93
N LEU A 73 7.58 -12.81 11.68
CA LEU A 73 8.75 -13.08 10.84
C LEU A 73 9.97 -12.26 11.26
N PHE A 74 9.77 -10.99 11.63
CA PHE A 74 10.87 -10.11 12.04
C PHE A 74 11.66 -10.62 13.26
N PRO A 75 11.05 -11.07 14.37
CA PRO A 75 11.82 -11.63 15.49
C PRO A 75 12.48 -12.97 15.16
N ILE A 76 11.89 -13.81 14.29
CA ILE A 76 12.51 -15.06 13.84
C ILE A 76 13.77 -14.77 13.01
N LEU A 77 13.71 -13.76 12.14
CA LEU A 77 14.84 -13.35 11.32
C LEU A 77 15.83 -12.44 12.07
N LYS A 78 15.46 -11.91 13.24
CA LYS A 78 16.36 -11.04 14.02
C LYS A 78 17.49 -11.90 14.57
N LYS A 79 18.60 -11.85 13.85
CA LYS A 79 19.87 -12.45 14.24
C LYS A 79 20.42 -11.72 15.47
N PRO A 80 20.96 -12.43 16.48
CA PRO A 80 21.62 -11.79 17.62
C PRO A 80 22.77 -10.90 17.11
N GLU A 81 22.88 -9.72 17.72
CA GLU A 81 23.82 -8.66 17.31
C GLU A 81 25.28 -9.13 17.44
N ASP A 82 25.57 -9.99 18.43
CA ASP A 82 26.88 -10.62 18.68
C ASP A 82 27.30 -11.68 17.64
N TYR A 83 26.55 -11.90 16.56
CA TYR A 83 26.91 -12.95 15.60
C TYR A 83 28.21 -12.64 14.83
N TYR A 84 28.55 -11.37 14.62
CA TYR A 84 29.78 -10.94 13.93
C TYR A 84 30.85 -10.40 14.87
N ASP A 85 30.56 -10.28 16.17
CA ASP A 85 31.52 -9.82 17.20
C ASP A 85 32.37 -10.97 17.76
N ARG A 86 32.47 -12.06 16.99
CA ARG A 86 33.40 -13.16 17.27
C ARG A 86 34.59 -13.02 16.33
N ASP A 87 35.43 -12.02 16.59
CA ASP A 87 36.84 -11.86 16.21
C ASP A 87 37.37 -10.58 16.91
#